data_AF-A0A9P7EP37-F1
#
_entry.id   AF-A0A9P7EP37-F1
#
_cell.length_a   1.000
_cell.length_b   1.000
_cell.length_c   1.000
_cell.angle_alpha   90.00
_cell.angle_beta   90.00
_cell.angle_gamma   90.00
#
_symmetry.space_group_name_H-M   'P 1'
#
loop_
_entity.id
_entity.type
_entity.pdbx_description
1 polymer ?
#
loop_
_entity_poly.entity_id
_entity_poly.type
_entity_poly.pdbx_seq_one_letter_code
_entity_poly.pdbx_strand_id
1 'polypeptide(L)'
;MSNHRKVAIFWDYENCSPPLNSQGHAIVNGIRRIAHVFGYVTSFKAYFDMSSQSSPKSVGFRSDLQSSGVSIIDCPHNGKKEVVDKMILVDMIAFAVDNPSPATIILIAGDRDYAYAVSTLRLRQYDVVLIVPPAPNIPQSLESQASVVVDWNFAILGKPTETDTAPVRQPYRNLDEDIVERLSREIRDSNEDPAVTLLSSNLPTTPGHTRRVSAAELAAAVSI
;
A
#
# COMPACT_ATOMS: atom_id res chain seq x y z
N MET A 1 -26.78 -5.74 7.51
CA MET A 1 -26.36 -5.85 8.93
C MET A 1 -24.82 -5.99 9.01
N SER A 2 -24.05 -4.93 8.75
CA SER A 2 -22.59 -5.06 8.49
C SER A 2 -21.67 -4.07 9.22
N ASN A 3 -22.13 -3.36 10.26
CA ASN A 3 -21.31 -2.34 10.94
C ASN A 3 -20.43 -2.86 12.11
N HIS A 4 -20.31 -4.19 12.32
CA HIS A 4 -19.63 -4.75 13.50
C HIS A 4 -18.43 -5.68 13.22
N ARG A 5 -18.01 -5.86 11.95
CA ARG A 5 -16.81 -6.65 11.66
C ARG A 5 -15.56 -5.85 12.00
N LYS A 6 -14.64 -6.48 12.74
CA LYS A 6 -13.35 -5.89 13.07
C LYS A 6 -12.39 -6.03 11.90
N VAL A 7 -11.67 -4.96 11.60
CA VAL A 7 -10.64 -4.92 10.56
C VAL A 7 -9.29 -4.62 11.20
N ALA A 8 -8.28 -5.38 10.84
CA ALA A 8 -6.88 -5.07 11.14
C ALA A 8 -6.09 -4.88 9.85
N ILE A 9 -5.23 -3.86 9.83
CA ILE A 9 -4.38 -3.51 8.69
C ILE A 9 -2.92 -3.71 9.10
N PHE A 10 -2.20 -4.49 8.31
CA PHE A 10 -0.77 -4.75 8.46
C PHE A 10 -0.06 -4.36 7.17
N TRP A 11 0.79 -3.35 7.25
CA TRP A 11 1.44 -2.76 6.09
C TRP A 11 2.95 -2.96 6.12
N ASP A 12 3.44 -3.80 5.21
CA ASP A 12 4.85 -3.88 4.86
C ASP A 12 5.20 -2.66 4.00
N TYR A 13 5.86 -1.67 4.62
CA TYR A 13 6.13 -0.39 3.98
C TYR A 13 7.06 -0.54 2.77
N GLU A 14 8.03 -1.45 2.81
CA GLU A 14 9.00 -1.62 1.73
C GLU A 14 8.37 -2.25 0.48
N ASN A 15 7.43 -3.17 0.69
CA ASN A 15 6.71 -3.83 -0.40
C ASN A 15 5.76 -2.87 -1.13
N CYS A 16 5.18 -1.90 -0.42
CA CYS A 16 4.24 -0.92 -0.96
C CYS A 16 4.57 0.48 -0.43
N SER A 17 5.69 1.03 -0.89
CA SER A 17 6.11 2.38 -0.51
C SER A 17 5.45 3.43 -1.40
N PRO A 18 4.87 4.51 -0.85
CA PRO A 18 4.38 5.61 -1.65
C PRO A 18 5.55 6.44 -2.23
N PRO A 19 5.30 7.21 -3.30
CA PRO A 19 6.28 8.15 -3.84
C PRO A 19 6.84 9.12 -2.78
N LEU A 20 8.10 9.54 -2.94
CA LEU A 20 8.85 10.37 -1.96
C LEU A 20 8.19 11.70 -1.57
N ASN A 21 7.22 12.20 -2.33
CA ASN A 21 6.53 13.46 -2.06
C ASN A 21 5.03 13.25 -1.77
N SER A 22 4.60 12.03 -1.50
CA SER A 22 3.22 11.73 -1.11
C SER A 22 2.93 12.26 0.30
N GLN A 23 1.71 12.74 0.50
CA GLN A 23 1.21 13.17 1.81
C GLN A 23 0.74 11.95 2.59
N GLY A 24 1.29 11.71 3.79
CA GLY A 24 1.04 10.47 4.53
C GLY A 24 -0.43 10.30 4.93
N HIS A 25 -1.08 11.39 5.34
CA HIS A 25 -2.49 11.38 5.70
C HIS A 25 -3.41 11.01 4.53
N ALA A 26 -3.07 11.40 3.31
CA ALA A 26 -3.84 11.06 2.12
C ALA A 26 -3.74 9.56 1.78
N ILE A 27 -2.52 8.99 1.88
CA ILE A 27 -2.28 7.55 1.72
C ILE A 27 -3.07 6.75 2.77
N VAL A 28 -2.98 7.15 4.04
CA VAL A 28 -3.71 6.50 5.13
C VAL A 28 -5.22 6.58 4.93
N ASN A 29 -5.74 7.72 4.48
CA ASN A 29 -7.15 7.88 4.17
C ASN A 29 -7.61 6.94 3.05
N GLY A 30 -6.81 6.77 1.99
CA GLY A 30 -7.11 5.81 0.92
C GLY A 30 -7.21 4.37 1.43
N ILE A 31 -6.22 3.93 2.22
CA ILE A 31 -6.24 2.60 2.84
C ILE A 31 -7.45 2.43 3.77
N ARG A 32 -7.77 3.47 4.56
CA ARG A 32 -8.89 3.43 5.51
C ARG A 32 -10.25 3.35 4.81
N ARG A 33 -10.43 4.04 3.68
CA ARG A 33 -11.65 3.94 2.85
C ARG A 33 -11.90 2.51 2.37
N ILE A 34 -10.86 1.85 1.85
CA ILE A 34 -10.91 0.43 1.49
C ILE A 34 -11.28 -0.43 2.71
N ALA A 35 -10.63 -0.20 3.85
CA ALA A 35 -10.90 -0.96 5.07
C ALA A 35 -12.34 -0.83 5.56
N HIS A 36 -12.94 0.35 5.42
CA HIS A 36 -14.31 0.62 5.83
C HIS A 36 -15.39 -0.08 5.01
N VAL A 37 -15.05 -0.59 3.83
CA VAL A 37 -15.95 -1.47 3.07
C VAL A 37 -16.21 -2.77 3.83
N PHE A 38 -15.22 -3.25 4.59
CA PHE A 38 -15.25 -4.53 5.32
C PHE A 38 -15.69 -4.40 6.79
N GLY A 39 -15.54 -3.22 7.41
CA GLY A 39 -15.93 -2.99 8.80
C GLY A 39 -15.24 -1.80 9.47
N TYR A 40 -15.09 -1.84 10.79
CA TYR A 40 -14.39 -0.79 11.53
C TYR A 40 -12.94 -1.19 11.84
N VAL A 41 -12.02 -0.25 11.66
CA VAL A 41 -10.58 -0.48 11.89
C VAL A 41 -10.30 -0.51 13.39
N THR A 42 -9.72 -1.63 13.85
CA THR A 42 -9.29 -1.84 15.24
C THR A 42 -7.79 -1.76 15.41
N SER A 43 -7.04 -2.03 14.34
CA SER A 43 -5.58 -1.94 14.31
C SER A 43 -5.14 -1.46 12.94
N PHE A 44 -4.22 -0.50 12.91
CA PHE A 44 -3.53 -0.07 11.71
C PHE A 44 -2.05 0.06 12.04
N LYS A 45 -1.26 -0.93 11.58
CA LYS A 45 0.19 -1.00 11.82
C LYS A 45 0.94 -0.91 10.51
N ALA A 46 1.99 -0.10 10.50
CA ALA A 46 2.94 -0.01 9.39
C ALA A 46 4.35 -0.35 9.90
N TYR A 47 5.02 -1.27 9.22
CA TYR A 47 6.28 -1.87 9.63
C TYR A 47 7.40 -1.33 8.76
N PHE A 48 8.47 -0.85 9.40
CA PHE A 48 9.56 -0.13 8.75
C PHE A 48 10.91 -0.73 9.12
N ASP A 49 11.82 -0.84 8.16
CA ASP A 49 13.25 -0.76 8.48
C ASP A 49 13.66 0.72 8.58
N MET A 50 13.79 1.24 9.79
CA MET A 50 14.19 2.63 9.99
C MET A 50 15.68 2.87 9.72
N SER A 51 16.49 1.82 9.56
CA SER A 51 17.94 1.93 9.37
C SER A 51 18.34 2.73 8.12
N SER A 52 17.43 2.85 7.15
CA SER A 52 17.63 3.53 5.86
C SER A 52 16.87 4.87 5.71
N GLN A 53 16.06 5.29 6.70
CA GLN A 53 15.04 6.35 6.52
C GLN A 53 15.24 7.63 7.38
N SER A 54 16.46 8.17 7.39
CA SER A 54 16.84 9.32 8.23
C SER A 54 16.58 10.72 7.63
N SER A 55 16.00 10.82 6.44
CA SER A 55 15.75 12.12 5.79
C SER A 55 14.65 12.95 6.48
N PRO A 56 14.67 14.30 6.40
CA PRO A 56 13.58 15.13 6.91
C PRO A 56 12.22 14.80 6.28
N LYS A 57 12.20 14.38 5.01
CA LYS A 57 10.97 13.97 4.30
C LYS A 57 10.38 12.70 4.90
N SER A 58 11.21 11.70 5.21
CA SER A 58 10.76 10.47 5.89
C SER A 58 10.33 10.74 7.33
N VAL A 59 10.89 11.75 8.01
CA VAL A 59 10.37 12.19 9.31
C VAL A 59 8.97 12.79 9.17
N GLY A 60 8.76 13.72 8.23
CA GLY A 60 7.44 14.33 7.99
C GLY A 60 6.39 13.29 7.61
N PHE A 61 6.71 12.37 6.69
CA PHE A 61 5.80 11.30 6.30
C PHE A 61 5.40 10.40 7.48
N ARG A 62 6.34 10.02 8.35
CA ARG A 62 6.03 9.25 9.56
C ARG A 62 5.16 10.04 10.54
N SER A 63 5.41 11.34 10.69
CA SER A 63 4.55 12.21 11.50
C SER A 63 3.12 12.25 10.98
N ASP A 64 2.94 12.29 9.65
CA ASP A 64 1.62 12.22 9.01
C ASP A 64 0.93 10.87 9.29
N LEU A 65 1.66 9.76 9.18
CA LEU A 65 1.12 8.43 9.48
C LEU A 65 0.65 8.33 10.95
N GLN A 66 1.51 8.74 11.88
CA GLN A 66 1.22 8.67 13.31
C GLN A 66 0.04 9.55 13.70
N SER A 67 -0.01 10.80 13.21
CA SER A 67 -1.14 11.70 13.44
C SER A 67 -2.44 11.22 12.78
N SER A 68 -2.34 10.36 11.76
CA SER A 68 -3.48 9.67 11.14
C SER A 68 -3.89 8.37 11.86
N GLY A 69 -3.33 8.08 13.03
CA GLY A 69 -3.67 6.92 13.85
C GLY A 69 -2.99 5.61 13.44
N VAL A 70 -1.93 5.67 12.61
CA VAL A 70 -1.13 4.49 12.26
C VAL A 70 -0.08 4.25 13.35
N SER A 71 -0.01 3.02 13.85
CA SER A 71 1.08 2.57 14.71
C SER A 71 2.31 2.25 13.87
N ILE A 72 3.39 2.99 14.09
CA ILE A 72 4.66 2.79 13.41
C ILE A 72 5.47 1.75 14.20
N ILE A 73 5.74 0.61 13.56
CA ILE A 73 6.51 -0.49 14.15
C ILE A 73 7.91 -0.49 13.55
N ASP A 74 8.90 -0.14 14.37
CA ASP A 74 10.31 -0.18 13.98
C ASP A 74 10.82 -1.63 13.99
N CYS A 75 11.36 -2.08 12.86
CA CYS A 75 11.87 -3.42 12.62
C CYS A 75 13.38 -3.34 12.27
N PRO A 76 14.27 -3.13 13.25
CA PRO A 76 15.71 -3.03 12.99
C PRO A 76 16.27 -4.38 12.53
N HIS A 77 16.81 -4.42 11.31
CA HIS A 77 17.21 -5.68 10.69
C HIS A 77 18.49 -6.28 11.30
N ASN A 78 19.43 -5.46 11.78
CA ASN A 78 20.76 -5.90 12.26
C ASN A 78 21.42 -6.95 11.33
N GLY A 79 21.31 -6.73 10.00
CA GLY A 79 21.80 -7.63 8.95
C GLY A 79 20.99 -8.91 8.73
N LYS A 80 19.88 -9.11 9.44
CA LYS A 80 18.95 -10.23 9.23
C LYS A 80 17.88 -9.86 8.22
N LYS A 81 17.58 -10.78 7.31
CA LYS A 81 16.43 -10.68 6.41
C LYS A 81 15.15 -11.10 7.16
N GLU A 82 14.00 -10.74 6.59
CA GLU A 82 12.67 -11.21 7.01
C GLU A 82 12.25 -10.79 8.43
N VAL A 83 12.84 -9.72 8.98
CA VAL A 83 12.45 -9.23 10.31
C VAL A 83 11.04 -8.65 10.25
N VAL A 84 10.75 -7.83 9.24
CA VAL A 84 9.41 -7.27 8.98
C VAL A 84 8.39 -8.38 8.78
N ASP A 85 8.69 -9.37 7.92
CA ASP A 85 7.79 -10.49 7.64
C ASP A 85 7.38 -11.24 8.90
N LYS A 86 8.35 -11.57 9.76
CA LYS A 86 8.09 -12.28 11.02
C LYS A 86 7.23 -11.46 11.97
N MET A 87 7.48 -10.16 12.07
CA MET A 87 6.68 -9.26 12.90
C MET A 87 5.24 -9.18 12.41
N ILE A 88 5.04 -8.99 11.10
CA ILE A 88 3.70 -8.95 10.49
C ILE A 88 2.97 -10.29 10.70
N LEU A 89 3.63 -11.42 10.45
CA LEU A 89 3.03 -12.74 10.61
C LEU A 89 2.56 -13.01 12.04
N VAL A 90 3.40 -12.68 13.04
CA VAL A 90 3.05 -12.82 14.45
C VAL A 90 1.86 -11.93 14.80
N ASP A 91 1.85 -10.67 14.36
CA ASP A 91 0.78 -9.73 14.67
C ASP A 91 -0.55 -10.08 13.97
N MET A 92 -0.50 -10.64 12.75
CA MET A 92 -1.68 -11.20 12.06
C MET A 92 -2.29 -12.35 12.86
N ILE A 93 -1.46 -13.27 13.36
CA ILE A 93 -1.91 -14.41 14.17
C ILE A 93 -2.44 -13.93 15.53
N ALA A 94 -1.76 -12.99 16.19
CA ALA A 94 -2.20 -12.41 17.45
C ALA A 94 -3.59 -11.75 17.31
N PHE A 95 -3.80 -10.97 16.25
CA PHE A 95 -5.11 -10.42 15.94
C PHE A 95 -6.17 -11.51 15.76
N ALA A 96 -5.86 -12.59 15.04
CA ALA A 96 -6.79 -13.70 14.84
C ALA A 96 -7.12 -14.43 16.16
N VAL A 97 -6.14 -14.62 17.05
CA VAL A 97 -6.34 -15.20 18.38
C VAL A 97 -7.28 -14.34 19.23
N ASP A 98 -7.09 -13.03 19.22
CA ASP A 98 -7.88 -12.10 20.03
C ASP A 98 -9.27 -11.79 19.44
N ASN A 99 -9.46 -12.08 18.16
CA ASN A 99 -10.67 -11.74 17.41
C ASN A 99 -11.16 -12.94 16.60
N PRO A 100 -12.06 -13.77 17.16
CA PRO A 100 -12.66 -14.89 16.44
C PRO A 100 -13.36 -14.44 15.14
N SER A 101 -13.34 -15.29 14.13
CA SER A 101 -14.13 -15.09 12.90
C SER A 101 -15.63 -14.87 13.23
N PRO A 102 -16.33 -13.97 12.53
CA PRO A 102 -15.90 -13.21 11.35
C PRO A 102 -15.08 -11.94 11.67
N ALA A 103 -13.90 -11.83 11.05
CA ALA A 103 -13.06 -10.63 11.05
C ALA A 103 -12.27 -10.53 9.73
N THR A 104 -11.82 -9.31 9.42
CA THR A 104 -11.07 -9.04 8.18
C THR A 104 -9.64 -8.63 8.51
N ILE A 105 -8.72 -9.22 7.77
CA ILE A 105 -7.30 -8.89 7.82
C ILE A 105 -6.93 -8.29 6.47
N ILE A 106 -6.40 -7.07 6.50
CA ILE A 106 -5.86 -6.39 5.33
C ILE A 106 -4.33 -6.47 5.43
N LEU A 107 -3.74 -7.20 4.49
CA LEU A 107 -2.29 -7.27 4.33
C LEU A 107 -1.89 -6.39 3.15
N ILE A 108 -0.99 -5.45 3.37
CA ILE A 108 -0.40 -4.62 2.32
C ILE A 108 1.05 -5.10 2.13
N ALA A 109 1.25 -6.02 1.19
CA ALA A 109 2.53 -6.67 0.92
C ALA A 109 2.52 -7.37 -0.45
N GLY A 110 3.71 -7.71 -0.96
CA GLY A 110 3.91 -8.41 -2.23
C GLY A 110 4.73 -9.71 -2.12
N ASP A 111 5.19 -10.09 -0.94
CA ASP A 111 6.08 -11.25 -0.75
C ASP A 111 5.33 -12.60 -0.70
N ARG A 112 5.88 -13.62 -1.36
CA ARG A 112 5.36 -15.00 -1.36
C ARG A 112 5.35 -15.61 0.04
N ASP A 113 6.20 -15.15 0.94
CA ASP A 113 6.36 -15.76 2.27
C ASP A 113 5.12 -15.58 3.16
N TYR A 114 4.25 -14.62 2.82
CA TYR A 114 2.94 -14.46 3.48
C TYR A 114 1.88 -15.48 3.03
N ALA A 115 2.08 -16.18 1.90
CA ALA A 115 1.06 -17.02 1.26
C ALA A 115 0.48 -18.09 2.18
N TYR A 116 1.33 -18.75 2.97
CA TYR A 116 0.89 -19.80 3.88
C TYR A 116 0.00 -19.26 5.00
N ALA A 117 0.35 -18.10 5.56
CA ALA A 117 -0.44 -17.46 6.61
C ALA A 117 -1.80 -16.98 6.07
N VAL A 118 -1.81 -16.34 4.90
CA VAL A 118 -3.04 -15.92 4.20
C VAL A 118 -3.98 -17.11 3.98
N SER A 119 -3.46 -18.21 3.44
CA SER A 119 -4.24 -19.45 3.22
C SER A 119 -4.80 -20.02 4.53
N THR A 120 -3.94 -20.10 5.54
CA THR A 120 -4.29 -20.64 6.88
C THR A 120 -5.35 -19.81 7.59
N LEU A 121 -5.30 -18.48 7.49
CA LEU A 121 -6.31 -17.60 8.06
C LEU A 121 -7.65 -17.75 7.35
N ARG A 122 -7.66 -17.87 6.02
CA ARG A 122 -8.90 -18.12 5.28
C ARG A 122 -9.54 -19.47 5.57
N LEU A 123 -8.75 -20.51 5.81
CA LEU A 123 -9.27 -21.80 6.30
C LEU A 123 -10.00 -21.67 7.64
N ARG A 124 -9.66 -20.64 8.42
CA ARG A 124 -10.34 -20.27 9.68
C ARG A 124 -11.44 -19.22 9.49
N GLN A 125 -11.92 -19.06 8.25
CA GLN A 125 -13.04 -18.18 7.90
C GLN A 125 -12.76 -16.69 8.15
N TYR A 126 -11.50 -16.26 8.13
CA TYR A 126 -11.16 -14.84 8.05
C TYR A 126 -11.24 -14.38 6.59
N ASP A 127 -11.71 -13.16 6.39
CA ASP A 127 -11.59 -12.49 5.09
C ASP A 127 -10.20 -11.88 5.01
N VAL A 128 -9.43 -12.22 3.98
CA VAL A 128 -8.08 -11.67 3.79
C VAL A 128 -8.04 -10.83 2.53
N VAL A 129 -7.96 -9.52 2.73
CA VAL A 129 -7.79 -8.52 1.67
C VAL A 129 -6.30 -8.31 1.46
N LEU A 130 -5.84 -8.47 0.24
CA LEU A 130 -4.45 -8.26 -0.11
C LEU A 130 -4.34 -6.99 -0.96
N ILE A 131 -3.59 -6.00 -0.48
CA ILE A 131 -3.22 -4.81 -1.26
C ILE A 131 -1.77 -4.99 -1.70
N VAL A 132 -1.52 -4.97 -3.00
CA VAL A 132 -0.26 -5.44 -3.61
C VAL A 132 0.39 -4.37 -4.48
N PRO A 133 1.73 -4.39 -4.64
CA PRO A 133 2.39 -3.57 -5.65
C PRO A 133 1.86 -3.92 -7.04
N PRO A 134 2.03 -3.04 -8.05
CA PRO A 134 1.49 -3.28 -9.39
C PRO A 134 2.02 -4.59 -10.01
N ALA A 135 1.15 -5.27 -10.76
CA ALA A 135 1.52 -6.39 -11.60
C ALA A 135 2.65 -5.99 -12.59
N PRO A 136 3.57 -6.91 -12.97
CA PRO A 136 3.55 -8.35 -12.77
C PRO A 136 4.31 -8.84 -11.52
N ASN A 137 4.68 -7.96 -10.59
CA ASN A 137 5.61 -8.28 -9.50
C ASN A 137 5.02 -9.11 -8.34
N ILE A 138 3.84 -9.70 -8.52
CA ILE A 138 3.13 -10.41 -7.46
C ILE A 138 3.19 -11.92 -7.70
N PRO A 139 3.68 -12.72 -6.73
CA PRO A 139 3.67 -14.17 -6.83
C PRO A 139 2.24 -14.73 -6.87
N GLN A 140 1.92 -15.54 -7.89
CA GLN A 140 0.63 -16.25 -8.00
C GLN A 140 0.31 -17.11 -6.76
N SER A 141 1.35 -17.63 -6.10
CA SER A 141 1.26 -18.40 -4.87
C SER A 141 0.67 -17.60 -3.70
N LEU A 142 0.89 -16.28 -3.66
CA LEU A 142 0.27 -15.39 -2.68
C LEU A 142 -1.14 -14.99 -3.12
N GLU A 143 -1.25 -14.55 -4.37
CA GLU A 143 -2.49 -13.98 -4.91
C GLU A 143 -3.66 -14.96 -4.82
N SER A 144 -3.44 -16.21 -5.25
CA SER A 144 -4.45 -17.28 -5.22
C SER A 144 -5.00 -17.58 -3.83
N GLN A 145 -4.28 -17.18 -2.77
CA GLN A 145 -4.68 -17.40 -1.39
C GLN A 145 -5.49 -16.24 -0.84
N ALA A 146 -5.55 -15.05 -1.44
CA ALA A 146 -6.36 -13.95 -0.89
C ALA A 146 -7.86 -14.12 -1.18
N SER A 147 -8.71 -13.50 -0.35
CA SER A 147 -10.16 -13.39 -0.62
C SER A 147 -10.42 -12.39 -1.74
N VAL A 148 -9.72 -11.26 -1.70
CA VAL A 148 -9.74 -10.22 -2.73
C VAL A 148 -8.38 -9.55 -2.78
N VAL A 149 -7.98 -9.14 -3.98
CA VAL A 149 -6.69 -8.53 -4.26
C VAL A 149 -6.92 -7.16 -4.89
N VAL A 150 -6.23 -6.16 -4.38
CA VAL A 150 -6.37 -4.76 -4.78
C VAL A 150 -5.00 -4.22 -5.19
N ASP A 151 -4.94 -3.62 -6.38
CA ASP A 151 -3.73 -2.96 -6.87
C ASP A 151 -3.46 -1.65 -6.11
N TRP A 152 -2.28 -1.53 -5.50
CA TRP A 152 -1.86 -0.35 -4.73
C TRP A 152 -1.81 0.93 -5.57
N ASN A 153 -1.25 0.85 -6.78
CA ASN A 153 -1.08 2.02 -7.63
C ASN A 153 -2.43 2.59 -8.06
N PHE A 154 -3.36 1.71 -8.43
CA PHE A 154 -4.70 2.11 -8.81
C PHE A 154 -5.51 2.58 -7.60
N ALA A 155 -5.51 1.84 -6.51
CA ALA A 155 -6.44 2.10 -5.40
C ALA A 155 -5.98 3.18 -4.43
N ILE A 156 -4.67 3.37 -4.28
CA ILE A 156 -4.10 4.32 -3.31
C ILE A 156 -3.46 5.52 -3.99
N LEU A 157 -2.79 5.31 -5.14
CA LEU A 157 -2.11 6.40 -5.85
C LEU A 157 -2.93 6.99 -7.00
N GLY A 158 -4.09 6.42 -7.33
CA GLY A 158 -4.94 6.85 -8.44
C GLY A 158 -4.26 6.75 -9.81
N LYS A 159 -3.26 5.87 -9.95
CA LYS A 159 -2.54 5.68 -11.21
C LYS A 159 -3.29 4.67 -12.07
N PRO A 160 -3.40 4.89 -13.40
CA PRO A 160 -3.99 3.90 -14.28
C PRO A 160 -3.17 2.60 -14.23
N THR A 161 -3.85 1.47 -14.31
CA THR A 161 -3.19 0.17 -14.38
C THR A 161 -2.36 0.09 -15.66
N GLU A 162 -1.06 -0.17 -15.56
CA GLU A 162 -0.16 -0.30 -16.72
C GLU A 162 -0.35 -1.62 -17.47
N THR A 163 -1.18 -2.52 -16.94
CA THR A 163 -1.44 -3.86 -17.48
C THR A 163 -2.94 -4.08 -17.67
N ASP A 164 -3.31 -5.05 -18.52
CA ASP A 164 -4.70 -5.45 -18.78
C ASP A 164 -5.35 -6.22 -17.59
N THR A 165 -4.71 -6.18 -16.43
CA THR A 165 -5.19 -6.87 -15.23
C THR A 165 -6.21 -5.99 -14.51
N ALA A 166 -7.36 -6.55 -14.12
CA ALA A 166 -8.34 -5.82 -13.32
C ALA A 166 -7.72 -5.32 -11.99
N PRO A 167 -7.97 -4.08 -11.57
CA PRO A 167 -7.39 -3.51 -10.35
C PRO A 167 -7.94 -4.14 -9.06
N VAL A 168 -9.14 -4.72 -9.13
CA VAL A 168 -9.73 -5.54 -8.08
C VAL A 168 -9.95 -6.94 -8.64
N ARG A 169 -9.40 -7.95 -7.97
CA ARG A 169 -9.50 -9.35 -8.38
C ARG A 169 -10.01 -10.17 -7.22
N GLN A 170 -10.79 -11.20 -7.51
CA GLN A 170 -11.31 -12.11 -6.50
C GLN A 170 -10.83 -13.55 -6.82
N PRO A 171 -9.59 -13.91 -6.47
CA PRO A 171 -9.05 -15.25 -6.72
C PRO A 171 -9.85 -16.35 -6.02
N TYR A 172 -10.53 -16.01 -4.92
CA TYR A 172 -11.37 -16.92 -4.19
C TYR A 172 -12.73 -16.31 -3.83
N ARG A 173 -13.81 -17.00 -4.20
CA ARG A 173 -15.19 -16.53 -4.06
C ARG A 173 -15.79 -16.83 -2.68
N ASN A 174 -15.20 -16.26 -1.62
CA ASN A 174 -15.75 -16.36 -0.25
C ASN A 174 -16.40 -15.06 0.25
N LEU A 175 -16.24 -13.95 -0.46
CA LEU A 175 -16.88 -12.68 -0.13
C LEU A 175 -18.19 -12.53 -0.89
N ASP A 176 -19.18 -11.94 -0.23
CA ASP A 176 -20.44 -11.55 -0.85
C ASP A 176 -20.19 -10.58 -2.01
N GLU A 177 -20.90 -10.77 -3.12
CA GLU A 177 -20.74 -9.95 -4.34
C GLU A 177 -20.97 -8.44 -4.05
N ASP A 178 -21.91 -8.11 -3.16
CA ASP A 178 -22.15 -6.72 -2.70
C ASP A 178 -20.91 -6.08 -2.08
N ILE A 179 -20.11 -6.84 -1.31
CA ILE A 179 -18.87 -6.31 -0.72
C ILE A 179 -17.85 -6.00 -1.81
N VAL A 180 -17.72 -6.87 -2.81
CA VAL A 180 -16.78 -6.69 -3.92
C VAL A 180 -17.20 -5.52 -4.82
N GLU A 181 -18.50 -5.36 -5.08
CA GLU A 181 -19.03 -4.22 -5.82
C GLU A 181 -18.84 -2.90 -5.07
N ARG A 182 -19.12 -2.88 -3.76
CA ARG A 182 -18.89 -1.71 -2.90
C ARG A 182 -17.41 -1.35 -2.86
N LEU A 183 -16.51 -2.33 -2.77
CA LEU A 183 -15.07 -2.10 -2.85
C LEU A 183 -14.66 -1.49 -4.19
N SER A 184 -15.13 -2.08 -5.29
CA SER A 184 -14.81 -1.62 -6.64
C SER A 184 -15.32 -0.20 -6.90
N ARG A 185 -16.49 0.14 -6.35
CA ARG A 185 -17.06 1.50 -6.37
C ARG A 185 -16.23 2.49 -5.56
N GLU A 186 -15.93 2.15 -4.31
CA GLU A 186 -15.13 3.01 -3.42
C GLU A 186 -13.76 3.37 -4.02
N ILE A 187 -13.10 2.39 -4.64
CA ILE A 187 -11.82 2.58 -5.32
C ILE A 187 -11.96 3.49 -6.55
N ARG A 188 -12.99 3.28 -7.38
CA ARG A 188 -13.22 4.10 -8.57
C ARG A 188 -13.56 5.54 -8.20
N ASP A 189 -14.49 5.74 -7.27
CA ASP A 189 -14.95 7.06 -6.85
C ASP A 189 -13.80 7.86 -6.22
N SER A 190 -12.88 7.18 -5.51
CA SER A 190 -11.65 7.79 -4.99
C SER A 190 -10.72 8.33 -6.09
N ASN A 191 -10.68 7.70 -7.26
CA ASN A 191 -9.83 8.14 -8.37
C ASN A 191 -10.42 9.30 -9.16
N GLU A 192 -11.73 9.51 -9.06
CA GLU A 192 -12.44 10.66 -9.63
C GLU A 192 -12.36 11.89 -8.71
N ASP A 193 -11.91 11.73 -7.46
CA ASP A 193 -11.68 12.83 -6.52
C ASP A 193 -10.41 13.63 -6.92
N PRO A 194 -10.52 14.96 -7.19
CA PRO A 194 -9.38 15.80 -7.52
C PRO A 194 -8.26 15.82 -6.46
N ALA A 195 -8.56 15.49 -5.20
CA ALA A 195 -7.55 15.40 -4.14
C ALA A 195 -6.58 14.20 -4.31
N VAL A 196 -7.05 13.08 -4.85
CA VAL A 196 -6.21 11.90 -5.13
C VAL A 196 -5.38 12.11 -6.39
N THR A 197 -5.91 12.85 -7.37
CA THR A 197 -5.18 13.26 -8.58
C THR A 197 -3.90 14.06 -8.26
N LEU A 198 -3.90 14.85 -7.17
CA LEU A 198 -2.73 15.62 -6.70
C LEU A 198 -1.60 14.74 -6.13
N LEU A 199 -1.87 13.50 -5.72
CA LEU A 199 -0.83 12.54 -5.33
C LEU A 199 -0.06 11.98 -6.54
N SER A 200 -0.69 12.00 -7.71
CA SER A 200 -0.15 11.49 -8.98
C SER A 200 0.63 12.54 -9.79
N SER A 201 0.27 13.83 -9.66
CA SER A 201 0.72 14.89 -10.58
C SER A 201 2.04 15.60 -10.25
N ASN A 202 2.74 15.24 -9.16
CA ASN A 202 4.04 15.85 -8.84
C ASN A 202 5.21 15.19 -9.60
N LEU A 203 5.15 15.18 -10.94
CA LEU A 203 6.36 15.12 -11.77
C LEU A 203 6.95 16.53 -11.87
N PRO A 204 8.28 16.71 -11.78
CA PRO A 204 8.90 17.93 -12.27
C PRO A 204 8.67 17.97 -13.79
N THR A 205 7.87 18.91 -14.26
CA THR A 205 7.90 19.34 -15.66
C THR A 205 9.31 19.83 -15.93
N THR A 206 10.04 19.10 -16.77
CA THR A 206 11.31 19.58 -17.34
C THR A 206 11.07 20.93 -18.00
N PRO A 207 11.74 22.02 -17.57
CA PRO A 207 11.70 23.26 -18.31
C PRO A 207 12.34 23.04 -19.67
N GLY A 208 11.68 23.55 -20.70
CA GLY A 208 12.05 23.38 -22.10
C GLY A 208 13.50 23.73 -22.42
N HIS A 209 13.98 23.07 -23.48
CA HIS A 209 15.13 23.41 -24.32
C HIS A 209 15.81 24.75 -23.97
N THR A 210 16.79 24.70 -23.07
CA THR A 210 17.85 25.71 -23.06
C THR A 210 18.89 25.22 -24.06
N ARG A 211 19.01 25.94 -25.18
CA ARG A 211 20.04 25.76 -26.21
C ARG A 211 21.40 25.57 -25.53
N ARG A 212 21.99 24.38 -25.61
CA ARG A 212 23.39 24.14 -25.22
C ARG A 212 24.27 24.95 -26.18
N VAL A 213 24.78 26.08 -25.71
CA VAL A 213 25.93 26.75 -26.33
C VAL A 213 27.12 25.84 -26.09
N SER A 214 27.76 25.39 -27.16
CA SER A 214 28.92 24.51 -27.08
C SER A 214 30.14 25.31 -26.59
N ALA A 215 31.07 24.66 -25.91
CA ALA A 215 32.31 25.26 -25.40
C ALA A 215 33.23 25.84 -26.49
N ALA A 216 32.87 25.75 -27.77
CA ALA A 216 33.59 26.36 -28.88
C ALA A 216 33.23 27.84 -29.13
N GLU A 217 32.09 28.34 -28.64
CA GLU A 217 31.66 29.74 -28.88
C GLU A 217 32.15 30.74 -27.80
N LEU A 218 32.70 30.26 -26.68
CA LEU A 218 33.26 31.11 -25.61
C LEU A 218 34.73 31.50 -25.82
N ALA A 219 35.42 30.92 -26.80
CA ALA A 219 36.83 31.19 -27.05
C ALA A 219 37.10 32.32 -28.09
N ALA A 220 36.06 32.88 -28.72
CA ALA A 220 36.22 33.91 -29.76
C ALA A 220 35.94 35.35 -29.29
N ALA A 221 35.63 35.57 -28.01
CA ALA A 221 35.29 36.90 -27.48
C ALA A 221 36.33 37.49 -26.50
N VAL A 222 37.48 36.82 -26.29
CA VAL A 222 38.56 37.36 -25.45
C VAL A 222 39.91 37.02 -26.11
N SER A 223 40.51 38.00 -26.81
CA SER A 223 41.90 38.14 -27.31
C SER A 223 41.84 38.73 -28.74
N ILE A 224 42.14 40.02 -29.00
CA ILE A 224 43.50 40.54 -29.30
C ILE A 224 44.53 39.46 -29.59
#